data_AF-A0A7C6KWC2-F1
#
_entry.id   AF-A0A7C6KWC2-F1
#
_cell.length_a   1.000
_cell.length_b   1.000
_cell.length_c   1.000
_cell.angle_alpha   90.00
_cell.angle_beta   90.00
_cell.angle_gamma   90.00
#
_symmetry.space_group_name_H-M   'P 1'
#
loop_
_entity.id
_entity.type
_entity.pdbx_description
1 polymer ?
#
loop_
_entity_poly.entity_id
_entity_poly.type
_entity_poly.pdbx_seq_one_letter_code
_entity_poly.pdbx_strand_id
1 'polypeptide(L)'
;MKLKANDINTWIAKEKQNLEIITERVILAEDYEFDTLYKVLEKSGEMNYGNFYYMAFEDGTFIDASGWVPDEDYNPLTREWYVKAKENSGQIYVCDPYVDAQT
;
A
#
# COMPACT_ATOMS: atom_id res chain seq x y z
N MET A 1 -19.03 14.74 20.73
CA MET A 1 -18.20 14.58 19.51
C MET A 1 -16.83 13.90 19.75
N LYS A 2 -16.47 13.45 20.97
CA LYS A 2 -15.19 12.73 21.22
C LYS A 2 -15.18 11.27 20.75
N LEU A 3 -16.33 10.58 20.81
CA LEU A 3 -16.44 9.17 20.43
C LEU A 3 -16.05 8.92 18.96
N LYS A 4 -16.57 9.74 18.02
CA LYS A 4 -16.30 9.56 16.58
C LYS A 4 -14.84 9.79 16.18
N ALA A 5 -14.16 10.76 16.79
CA ALA A 5 -12.74 10.99 16.53
C ALA A 5 -11.88 9.83 17.08
N ASN A 6 -12.24 9.29 18.24
CA ASN A 6 -11.54 8.14 18.81
C ASN A 6 -11.71 6.87 17.97
N ASP A 7 -12.91 6.65 17.41
CA ASP A 7 -13.19 5.52 16.53
C ASP A 7 -12.32 5.57 15.25
N ILE A 8 -12.24 6.75 14.62
CA ILE A 8 -11.40 6.96 13.41
C ILE A 8 -9.92 6.78 13.75
N ASN A 9 -9.44 7.34 14.86
CA ASN A 9 -8.05 7.17 15.28
C ASN A 9 -7.70 5.71 15.54
N THR A 10 -8.62 4.96 16.16
CA THR A 10 -8.46 3.53 16.42
C THR A 10 -8.40 2.74 15.11
N TRP A 11 -9.27 3.07 14.15
CA TRP A 11 -9.25 2.46 12.83
C TRP A 11 -7.95 2.76 12.07
N ILE A 12 -7.53 4.02 11.99
CA ILE A 12 -6.25 4.40 11.33
C ILE A 12 -5.06 3.70 11.98
N ALA A 13 -5.02 3.60 13.31
CA ALA A 13 -3.96 2.89 14.01
C ALA A 13 -3.91 1.39 13.63
N LYS A 14 -5.07 0.76 13.47
CA LYS A 14 -5.17 -0.64 13.02
C LYS A 14 -4.66 -0.79 11.58
N GLU A 15 -5.04 0.11 10.67
CA GLU A 15 -4.56 0.04 9.28
C GLU A 15 -3.05 0.28 9.17
N LYS A 16 -2.48 1.16 10.00
CA LYS A 16 -1.02 1.32 10.10
C LYS A 16 -0.34 0.02 10.53
N GLN A 17 -0.84 -0.62 11.58
CA GLN A 17 -0.30 -1.90 12.05
C GLN A 17 -0.39 -2.99 10.97
N ASN A 18 -1.50 -3.04 10.22
CA ASN A 18 -1.64 -3.99 9.11
C ASN A 18 -0.61 -3.72 8.01
N LEU A 19 -0.34 -2.45 7.68
CA LEU A 19 0.68 -2.09 6.68
C LEU A 19 2.10 -2.47 7.13
N GLU A 20 2.41 -2.33 8.43
CA GLU A 20 3.68 -2.82 9.00
C GLU A 20 3.82 -4.34 8.82
N ILE A 21 2.78 -5.11 9.15
CA ILE A 21 2.77 -6.58 8.98
C ILE A 21 2.99 -6.97 7.51
N ILE A 22 2.39 -6.25 6.58
CA ILE A 22 2.54 -6.53 5.14
C ILE A 22 3.96 -6.19 4.67
N THR A 23 4.52 -5.09 5.16
CA THR A 23 5.91 -4.69 4.88
C THR A 23 6.89 -5.76 5.36
N GLU A 24 6.71 -6.26 6.58
CA GLU A 24 7.51 -7.36 7.12
C GLU A 24 7.37 -8.65 6.30
N ARG A 25 6.16 -8.97 5.81
CA ARG A 25 5.95 -10.14 4.96
C ARG A 25 6.64 -10.03 3.59
N VAL A 26 6.70 -8.83 3.02
CA VAL A 26 7.47 -8.55 1.80
C VAL A 26 8.97 -8.74 2.07
N ILE A 27 9.48 -8.20 3.19
CA ILE A 27 10.91 -8.33 3.56
C ILE A 27 11.29 -9.80 3.80
N LEU A 28 10.44 -10.53 4.52
CA LEU A 28 10.64 -11.94 4.86
C LEU A 28 10.39 -12.91 3.71
N ALA A 29 9.86 -12.43 2.57
CA ALA A 29 9.72 -13.27 1.39
C ALA A 29 11.09 -13.70 0.85
N GLU A 30 12.13 -12.86 1.03
CA GLU A 30 13.51 -13.01 0.53
C GLU A 30 13.65 -13.13 -1.01
N ASP A 31 12.58 -13.53 -1.69
CA ASP A 31 12.39 -13.59 -3.13
C ASP A 31 11.51 -12.42 -3.60
N TYR A 32 12.14 -11.48 -4.29
CA TYR A 32 11.53 -10.25 -4.79
C TYR A 32 11.08 -10.34 -6.24
N GLU A 33 10.96 -11.56 -6.78
CA GLU A 33 10.35 -11.78 -8.09
C GLU A 33 8.86 -11.44 -8.08
N PHE A 34 8.35 -11.01 -9.24
CA PHE A 34 6.98 -10.52 -9.40
C PHE A 34 5.92 -11.48 -8.83
N ASP A 35 5.99 -12.76 -9.20
CA ASP A 35 5.01 -13.77 -8.80
C ASP A 35 4.96 -13.98 -7.28
N THR A 36 6.11 -13.89 -6.62
CA THR A 36 6.21 -14.06 -5.16
C THR A 36 5.59 -12.86 -4.46
N LEU A 37 5.98 -11.65 -4.86
CA LEU A 37 5.45 -10.42 -4.26
C LEU A 37 3.97 -10.21 -4.55
N TYR A 38 3.52 -10.50 -5.77
CA TYR A 38 2.10 -10.49 -6.12
C TYR A 38 1.31 -11.40 -5.17
N LYS A 39 1.74 -12.65 -4.96
CA LYS A 39 1.08 -13.59 -4.04
C LYS A 39 1.10 -13.09 -2.60
N VAL A 40 2.21 -12.48 -2.15
CA VAL A 40 2.30 -11.90 -0.80
C VAL A 40 1.25 -10.80 -0.62
N LEU A 41 1.12 -9.88 -1.58
CA LEU A 41 0.15 -8.79 -1.52
C LEU A 41 -1.30 -9.29 -1.68
N GLU A 42 -1.56 -10.20 -2.62
CA GLU A 42 -2.88 -10.83 -2.83
C GLU A 42 -3.37 -11.51 -1.55
N LYS A 43 -2.54 -12.36 -0.93
CA LYS A 43 -2.87 -13.00 0.36
C LYS A 43 -3.00 -12.02 1.51
N SER A 44 -2.32 -10.88 1.46
CA SER A 44 -2.54 -9.79 2.44
C SER A 44 -3.91 -9.15 2.29
N GLY A 45 -4.35 -8.93 1.05
CA GLY A 45 -5.70 -8.44 0.71
C GLY A 45 -6.80 -9.34 1.25
N GLU A 46 -6.66 -10.65 1.05
CA GLU A 46 -7.61 -11.65 1.56
C GLU A 46 -7.77 -11.61 3.10
N MET A 47 -6.70 -11.25 3.83
CA MET A 47 -6.71 -11.18 5.29
C MET A 47 -7.20 -9.83 5.85
N ASN A 48 -7.22 -8.78 5.05
CA ASN A 48 -7.72 -7.46 5.44
C ASN A 48 -8.72 -6.94 4.41
N TYR A 49 -9.88 -7.61 4.36
CA TYR A 49 -10.93 -7.37 3.39
C TYR A 49 -11.36 -5.90 3.34
N GLY A 50 -11.47 -5.37 2.12
CA GLY A 50 -11.84 -3.98 1.86
C GLY A 50 -10.67 -3.06 1.55
N ASN A 51 -9.43 -3.54 1.69
CA ASN A 51 -8.23 -2.82 1.29
C ASN A 51 -7.58 -3.44 0.05
N PHE A 52 -6.92 -2.58 -0.73
CA PHE A 52 -6.09 -2.96 -1.87
C PHE A 52 -4.64 -2.64 -1.56
N TYR A 53 -3.74 -3.54 -1.95
CA TYR A 53 -2.31 -3.40 -1.72
C TYR A 53 -1.56 -3.42 -3.04
N TYR A 54 -0.61 -2.52 -3.15
CA TYR A 54 0.29 -2.40 -4.28
C TYR A 54 1.63 -1.86 -3.80
N MET A 55 2.67 -2.07 -4.60
CA MET A 55 4.00 -1.54 -4.33
C MET A 55 4.71 -1.13 -5.61
N ALA A 56 5.68 -0.24 -5.47
CA ALA A 56 6.59 0.14 -6.54
C ALA A 56 8.05 0.06 -6.09
N PHE A 57 8.90 -0.46 -6.96
CA PHE A 57 10.35 -0.44 -6.81
C PHE A 57 10.93 0.88 -7.33
N GLU A 58 12.15 1.22 -6.92
CA GLU A 58 12.83 2.46 -7.36
C GLU A 58 13.11 2.50 -8.88
N ASP A 59 13.10 1.34 -9.55
CA ASP A 59 13.24 1.24 -11.00
C ASP A 59 11.92 1.47 -11.77
N GLY A 60 10.81 1.67 -11.06
CA GLY A 60 9.49 1.89 -11.65
C GLY A 60 8.65 0.62 -11.81
N THR A 61 9.18 -0.56 -11.47
CA THR A 61 8.39 -1.81 -11.46
C THR A 61 7.22 -1.66 -10.50
N PHE A 62 6.00 -1.94 -10.97
CA PHE A 62 4.77 -1.82 -10.20
C PHE A 62 4.09 -3.18 -10.05
N ILE A 63 3.66 -3.49 -8.83
CA ILE A 63 2.93 -4.72 -8.51
C ILE A 63 1.62 -4.35 -7.83
N ASP A 64 0.51 -4.78 -8.42
CA ASP A 64 -0.84 -4.52 -7.93
C ASP A 64 -1.55 -5.83 -7.60
N ALA A 65 -2.03 -5.97 -6.37
CA ALA A 65 -2.72 -7.18 -5.92
C ALA A 65 -4.09 -7.40 -6.57
N SER A 66 -4.64 -6.41 -7.28
CA SER A 66 -5.84 -6.57 -8.11
C SER A 66 -5.55 -7.25 -9.45
N GLY A 67 -4.26 -7.39 -9.82
CA GLY A 67 -3.83 -7.86 -11.13
C GLY A 67 -3.85 -6.78 -12.21
N TRP A 68 -4.10 -5.52 -11.85
CA TRP A 68 -3.98 -4.41 -12.79
C TRP A 68 -2.53 -4.27 -13.27
N VAL A 69 -2.36 -4.29 -14.59
CA VAL A 69 -1.08 -3.98 -15.25
C VAL A 69 -1.24 -2.61 -15.88
N PRO A 70 -0.39 -1.64 -15.51
CA PRO A 70 -0.52 -0.28 -16.01
C PRO A 70 0.01 -0.14 -17.45
N ASP A 71 -0.47 0.89 -18.14
CA ASP A 71 0.06 1.28 -19.46
C ASP A 71 1.51 1.80 -19.36
N GLU A 72 2.23 1.84 -20.49
CA GLU A 72 3.66 2.21 -20.53
C GLU A 72 3.96 3.63 -19.99
N ASP A 73 2.98 4.53 -19.98
CA ASP A 73 3.13 5.91 -19.53
C ASP A 73 2.85 6.09 -18.02
N TYR A 74 2.38 5.05 -17.34
CA TYR A 74 2.15 5.10 -15.90
C TYR A 74 3.49 5.08 -15.15
N ASN A 75 3.75 6.14 -14.39
CA ASN A 75 4.94 6.24 -13.56
C ASN A 75 4.58 6.24 -12.07
N PRO A 76 4.74 5.09 -11.35
CA PRO A 76 4.42 5.01 -9.92
C PRO A 76 5.31 5.92 -9.05
N LEU A 77 6.52 6.26 -9.51
CA LEU A 77 7.49 7.07 -8.77
C LEU A 77 7.06 8.54 -8.63
N THR A 78 6.08 8.97 -9.44
CA THR A 78 5.52 10.33 -9.40
C THR A 78 4.27 10.43 -8.54
N ARG A 79 3.74 9.31 -8.05
CA ARG A 79 2.49 9.28 -7.31
C ARG A 79 2.69 9.83 -5.90
N GLU A 80 1.69 10.56 -5.40
CA GLU A 80 1.76 11.20 -4.08
C GLU A 80 2.10 10.21 -2.97
N TRP A 81 1.45 9.04 -2.96
CA TRP A 81 1.70 7.99 -1.96
C TRP A 81 3.18 7.55 -1.95
N TYR A 82 3.83 7.48 -3.11
CA TYR A 82 5.23 7.07 -3.23
C TYR A 82 6.16 8.19 -2.75
N VAL A 83 5.97 9.40 -3.28
CA VAL A 83 6.80 10.57 -2.95
C VAL A 83 6.69 10.90 -1.46
N LYS A 84 5.48 10.95 -0.93
CA LYS A 84 5.23 11.32 0.46
C LYS A 84 5.67 10.25 1.44
N ALA A 85 5.55 8.96 1.12
CA ALA A 85 6.12 7.91 1.94
C ALA A 85 7.65 8.03 2.03
N LYS A 86 8.34 8.35 0.93
CA LYS A 86 9.79 8.56 0.91
C LYS A 86 10.22 9.80 1.71
N GLU A 87 9.47 10.91 1.59
CA GLU A 87 9.69 12.12 2.39
C GLU A 87 9.45 11.91 3.89
N ASN A 88 8.54 10.98 4.24
CA ASN A 88 8.17 10.70 5.63
C ASN A 88 9.20 9.86 6.41
N SER A 89 10.44 9.74 5.91
CA SER A 89 11.61 9.28 6.66
C SER A 89 11.43 7.91 7.34
N GLY A 90 10.85 6.95 6.61
CA GLY A 90 10.60 5.59 7.10
C GLY A 90 9.38 5.44 8.00
N GLN A 91 8.61 6.52 8.22
CA GLN A 91 7.32 6.45 8.91
C GLN A 91 6.18 6.28 7.91
N ILE A 92 5.09 5.65 8.34
CA ILE A 92 3.88 5.50 7.51
C ILE A 92 3.26 6.87 7.24
N TYR A 93 3.14 7.21 5.95
CA TYR A 93 2.40 8.35 5.47
C TYR A 93 0.91 7.98 5.29
N VAL A 94 0.00 8.87 5.70
CA VAL A 94 -1.44 8.75 5.48
C VAL A 94 -1.88 9.99 4.71
N CYS A 95 -2.39 9.81 3.49
CA CYS A 95 -2.86 10.91 2.65
C CYS A 95 -4.22 11.44 3.13
N ASP A 96 -4.57 12.63 2.65
CA ASP A 96 -5.95 13.09 2.72
C ASP A 96 -6.86 12.18 1.86
N PRO A 97 -8.15 12.03 2.20
CA PRO A 97 -9.08 11.28 1.37
C PRO A 97 -9.21 11.89 -0.03
N TYR A 98 -9.22 11.04 -1.06
CA TYR A 98 -9.46 11.44 -2.45
C TYR A 98 -10.41 10.45 -3.15
N VAL A 99 -10.97 10.87 -4.29
CA VAL A 99 -11.74 9.98 -5.17
C VAL A 99 -10.76 9.36 -6.16
N ASP A 100 -10.76 8.03 -6.23
CA ASP A 100 -9.82 7.28 -7.05
C ASP A 100 -9.97 7.58 -8.56
N ALA A 101 -8.86 7.51 -9.29
CA ALA A 101 -8.81 7.84 -10.71
C ALA A 101 -9.56 6.84 -11.61
N GLN A 102 -9.89 5.63 -11.15
CA GLN A 102 -10.64 4.61 -11.90
C GLN A 102 -12.17 4.67 -11.65
N THR A 103 -12.73 5.82 -11.28
CA THR A 103 -14.20 5.98 -11.14
C THR A 103 -14.91 6.41 -12.42
#